data_AF-A0A355Q890-F1
#
_entry.id   AF-A0A355Q890-F1
#
_cell.length_a   1.000
_cell.length_b   1.000
_cell.length_c   1.000
_cell.angle_alpha   90.00
_cell.angle_beta   90.00
_cell.angle_gamma   90.00
#
_symmetry.space_group_name_H-M   'P 1'
#
loop_
_entity.id
_entity.type
_entity.pdbx_description
1 polymer ?
#
loop_
_entity_poly.entity_id
_entity_poly.type
_entity_poly.pdbx_seq_one_letter_code
_entity_poly.pdbx_strand_id
1 'polypeptide(L)' 'MDKTCGGCNIRLQPQFVNEFLTEPDNYRNCPHCNRILYMPLSEEETAVDA' A
#
# COMPACT_ATOMS: atom_id res chain seq x y z
N MET A 1 -5.71 -5.89 -8.94
CA MET A 1 -4.54 -4.99 -8.82
C MET A 1 -3.37 -5.77 -8.25
N ASP A 2 -2.23 -5.77 -8.94
CA ASP A 2 -1.02 -6.44 -8.47
C ASP A 2 -0.48 -5.74 -7.24
N LYS A 3 -0.43 -6.47 -6.11
CA LYS A 3 0.09 -5.99 -4.82
C LYS A 3 1.62 -5.91 -4.90
N THR A 4 2.12 -4.88 -5.57
CA THR A 4 3.54 -4.61 -5.80
C THR A 4 3.95 -3.34 -5.08
N CYS A 5 5.23 -3.23 -4.70
CA CYS A 5 5.76 -1.98 -4.20
C CYS A 5 5.88 -0.97 -5.34
N GLY A 6 5.22 0.20 -5.25
CA GLY A 6 5.31 1.25 -6.28
C GLY A 6 6.71 1.87 -6.45
N GLY A 7 7.67 1.55 -5.55
CA GLY A 7 9.05 2.02 -5.65
C GLY A 7 10.00 1.07 -6.35
N CYS A 8 9.93 -0.24 -6.06
CA CYS A 8 10.84 -1.24 -6.64
C CYS A 8 10.15 -2.22 -7.59
N ASN A 9 8.82 -2.12 -7.76
CA ASN A 9 7.99 -2.99 -8.60
C ASN A 9 8.06 -4.48 -8.25
N ILE A 10 8.60 -4.84 -7.09
CA ILE A 10 8.63 -6.21 -6.60
C ILE A 10 7.26 -6.56 -6.00
N ARG A 11 6.79 -7.76 -6.31
CA ARG A 11 5.55 -8.33 -5.78
C ARG A 11 5.68 -8.57 -4.27
N LEU A 12 4.77 -7.99 -3.50
CA LEU A 12 4.72 -8.18 -2.06
C LEU A 12 4.10 -9.54 -1.74
N GLN A 13 4.56 -10.15 -0.63
CA GLN A 13 4.03 -11.43 -0.20
C GLN A 13 2.56 -11.29 0.24
N PRO A 14 1.69 -12.28 -0.04
CA PRO A 14 0.29 -12.23 0.38
C PRO A 14 0.10 -12.03 1.89
N GLN A 15 0.95 -12.67 2.72
CA GLN A 15 0.92 -12.54 4.18
C GLN A 15 1.19 -11.08 4.61
N PHE A 16 2.28 -10.50 4.10
CA PHE A 16 2.61 -9.08 4.31
C PHE A 16 1.44 -8.17 3.93
N VAL A 17 0.82 -8.40 2.78
CA VAL A 17 -0.28 -7.55 2.33
C VAL A 17 -1.53 -7.75 3.18
N ASN A 18 -1.84 -8.96 3.62
CA ASN A 18 -2.99 -9.19 4.48
C ASN A 18 -2.83 -8.48 5.84
N GLU A 19 -1.65 -8.57 6.45
CA GLU A 19 -1.30 -7.84 7.68
C GLU A 19 -1.27 -6.31 7.49
N PHE A 20 -0.94 -5.87 6.28
CA PHE A 20 -0.96 -4.46 5.91
C PHE A 20 -2.39 -3.94 5.71
N LEU A 21 -3.29 -4.76 5.15
CA LEU A 21 -4.70 -4.42 4.95
C LEU A 21 -5.52 -4.40 6.25
N THR A 22 -5.13 -5.18 7.27
CA THR A 22 -5.83 -5.24 8.56
C THR A 22 -5.59 -4.03 9.46
N GLU A 23 -4.59 -3.21 9.15
CA GLU A 23 -4.20 -2.04 9.95
C GLU A 23 -4.13 -0.80 9.04
N PRO A 24 -5.27 -0.18 8.71
CA PRO A 24 -5.34 0.90 7.70
C PRO A 24 -4.54 2.16 8.06
N ASP A 25 -4.30 2.42 9.35
CA ASP A 25 -3.46 3.53 9.82
C ASP A 25 -1.95 3.20 9.81
N ASN A 26 -1.59 1.98 9.42
CA ASN A 26 -0.22 1.50 9.53
C ASN A 26 0.57 1.75 8.25
N TYR A 27 1.69 2.44 8.38
CA TYR A 27 2.71 2.51 7.34
C TYR A 27 3.78 1.45 7.61
N ARG A 28 4.19 0.71 6.58
CA ARG A 28 5.25 -0.31 6.71
C ARG A 28 6.32 -0.11 5.67
N ASN A 29 7.57 -0.45 6.00
CA ASN A 29 8.65 -0.42 5.02
C ASN A 29 8.56 -1.64 4.08
N CYS A 30 8.76 -1.42 2.79
CA CYS A 30 8.91 -2.50 1.83
C CYS A 30 10.10 -3.38 2.21
N PRO A 31 9.94 -4.72 2.30
CA PRO A 31 11.03 -5.62 2.69
C PRO A 31 12.17 -5.69 1.67
N HIS A 32 12.00 -5.13 0.47
CA HIS A 32 12.99 -5.21 -0.61
C HIS A 32 13.78 -3.91 -0.83
N CYS A 33 13.14 -2.75 -0.69
CA CYS A 33 13.76 -1.45 -0.97
C CYS A 33 13.68 -0.47 0.19
N ASN A 34 13.11 -0.90 1.32
CA ASN A 34 12.94 -0.14 2.55
C ASN A 34 12.12 1.16 2.43
N ARG A 35 11.50 1.43 1.27
CA ARG A 35 10.57 2.56 1.11
C ARG A 35 9.32 2.37 1.96
N ILE A 36 8.84 3.46 2.52
CA ILE A 36 7.57 3.49 3.27
C ILE A 36 6.43 3.19 2.29
N LEU A 37 5.58 2.24 2.67
CA LEU A 37 4.32 1.89 2.03
C LEU A 37 3.19 2.36 2.93
N TYR A 38 2.20 3.00 2.33
CA TYR A 38 0.95 3.39 2.99
C TYR A 38 -0.21 2.88 2.14
N MET A 39 -1.29 2.47 2.78
CA MET A 39 -2.52 2.27 2.04
C MET A 39 -3.07 3.65 1.66
N PRO A 40 -3.44 3.88 0.40
CA PRO A 40 -4.31 5.00 0.12
C PRO A 40 -5.58 4.75 0.93
N LEU A 41 -5.91 5.66 1.85
CA LEU A 41 -7.26 5.74 2.40
C LEU A 41 -8.18 5.76 1.18
N SER A 42 -9.07 4.77 1.09
CA SER A 42 -10.01 4.70 -0.02
C SER A 42 -10.66 6.08 -0.16
N GLU A 43 -10.50 6.71 -1.31
CA GLU A 43 -11.28 7.89 -1.68
C GLU A 43 -12.75 7.46 -1.80
N GLU A 44 -13.42 7.33 -0.67
CA GLU A 44 -14.81 7.74 -0.62
C GLU A 44 -14.77 9.27 -0.52
N GLU A 45 -15.03 9.93 -1.67
CA GLU A 45 -15.43 11.34 -1.77
C GLU A 45 -14.35 12.45 -1.81
N THR A 46 -13.50 12.45 -2.85
CA THR A 46 -13.16 13.74 -3.51
C THR A 46 -13.23 13.59 -5.02
N ALA A 47 -14.45 13.51 -5.56
CA ALA A 47 -14.73 14.05 -6.89
C ALA A 47 -14.44 15.56 -6.84
N VAL A 48 -13.21 15.95 -7.15
CA VAL A 48 -12.90 17.34 -7.51
C VAL A 48 -13.27 17.50 -8.98
N ASP A 49 -14.54 17.81 -9.21
CA ASP A 49 -14.95 18.50 -10.43
C ASP A 49 -14.17 19.82 -10.50
N ALA A 50 -13.35 19.99 -11.54
CA ALA A 50 -12.77 21.26 -11.95
C ALA A 50 -12.63 21.30 -13.48
#